data_AF-G9EJZ2-F1
#
_entry.id   AF-G9EJZ2-F1
#
_cell.length_a   1.000
_cell.length_b   1.000
_cell.length_c   1.000
_cell.angle_alpha   90.00
_cell.angle_beta   90.00
_cell.angle_gamma   90.00
#
_symmetry.space_group_name_H-M   'P 1'
#
loop_
_entity.id
_entity.type
_entity.pdbx_description
1 polymer ?
#
loop_
_entity_poly.entity_id
_entity_poly.type
_entity_poly.pdbx_seq_one_letter_code
_entity_poly.pdbx_strand_id
1 'polypeptide(L)'
;MAYQRFQLFNKLGGHVKKPSEEELREKVRELQDENNQLVGRKWELELQIASNDPNINTEELRHRLKNVEQQIDRGNYQEQLKELLTKIRDMEIERTGHSKINSGSPYTI
;
A
#
# COMPACT_ATOMS: atom_id res chain seq x y z
N MET A 1 18.15 -0.22 -30.98
CA MET A 1 17.01 -0.88 -31.65
C MET A 1 16.19 -1.69 -30.63
N ALA A 2 15.19 -1.09 -30.00
CA ALA A 2 14.26 -1.80 -29.09
C ALA A 2 12.80 -1.34 -29.24
N TYR A 3 12.49 -0.60 -30.32
CA TYR A 3 11.17 0.03 -30.53
C TYR A 3 10.25 -0.72 -31.50
N GLN A 4 10.54 -1.97 -31.85
CA GLN A 4 9.71 -2.75 -32.79
C GLN A 4 8.95 -3.93 -32.14
N ARG A 5 9.17 -4.26 -30.86
CA ARG A 5 8.44 -5.35 -30.19
C ARG A 5 7.17 -4.94 -29.44
N PHE A 6 7.01 -3.65 -29.10
CA PHE A 6 5.84 -3.19 -28.33
C PHE A 6 4.64 -2.78 -29.21
N GLN A 7 4.80 -2.67 -30.53
CA GLN A 7 3.69 -2.27 -31.42
C GLN A 7 2.87 -3.46 -31.95
N LEU A 8 3.27 -4.72 -31.70
CA LEU A 8 2.53 -5.89 -32.18
C LEU A 8 1.36 -6.31 -31.29
N PHE A 9 1.28 -5.86 -30.04
CA PHE A 9 0.23 -6.30 -29.10
C PHE A 9 -1.03 -5.42 -29.09
N ASN A 10 -1.02 -4.24 -29.71
CA ASN A 10 -2.22 -3.38 -29.78
C ASN A 10 -3.25 -3.80 -30.83
N LYS A 11 -2.99 -4.87 -31.61
CA LYS A 11 -3.83 -5.26 -32.75
C LYS A 11 -4.77 -6.45 -32.49
N LEU A 12 -4.77 -7.02 -31.28
CA LEU A 12 -5.59 -8.18 -30.94
C LEU A 12 -6.33 -7.99 -29.61
N GLY A 13 -7.49 -7.32 -29.68
CA GLY A 13 -8.70 -7.86 -29.05
C GLY A 13 -8.79 -7.89 -27.53
N GLY A 14 -8.40 -6.82 -26.84
CA GLY A 14 -8.80 -6.61 -25.46
C GLY A 14 -8.38 -5.22 -25.00
N HIS A 15 -9.31 -4.28 -24.94
CA HIS A 15 -9.11 -3.06 -24.16
C HIS A 15 -9.01 -3.46 -22.69
N VAL A 16 -7.85 -3.94 -22.26
CA VAL A 16 -7.47 -3.85 -20.85
C VAL A 16 -7.37 -2.34 -20.62
N LYS A 17 -8.45 -1.74 -20.11
CA LYS A 17 -8.42 -0.35 -19.63
C LYS A 17 -7.25 -0.29 -18.67
N LYS A 18 -6.18 0.42 -19.05
CA LYS A 18 -5.12 0.74 -18.10
C LYS A 18 -5.81 1.45 -16.94
N PRO A 19 -5.57 1.04 -15.68
CA PRO A 19 -6.16 1.70 -14.54
C PRO A 19 -5.81 3.18 -14.59
N SER A 20 -6.79 4.03 -14.27
CA SER A 20 -6.57 5.48 -14.30
C SER A 20 -5.58 5.90 -13.20
N GLU A 21 -4.93 7.03 -13.37
CA GLU A 21 -4.05 7.60 -12.33
C GLU A 21 -4.81 7.84 -11.03
N GLU A 22 -6.08 8.25 -11.14
CA GLU A 22 -6.96 8.47 -9.99
C GLU A 22 -7.27 7.17 -9.25
N GLU A 23 -7.58 6.08 -9.98
CA GLU A 23 -7.81 4.76 -9.39
C GLU A 23 -6.57 4.22 -8.65
N LEU A 24 -5.38 4.41 -9.21
CA LEU A 24 -4.14 4.00 -8.54
C LEU A 24 -3.87 4.84 -7.29
N ARG A 25 -4.17 6.14 -7.30
CA ARG A 25 -4.04 7.01 -6.12
C ARG A 25 -5.05 6.67 -5.03
N GLU A 26 -6.27 6.32 -5.40
CA GLU A 26 -7.29 5.84 -4.47
C GLU A 26 -6.82 4.55 -3.79
N LYS A 27 -6.32 3.59 -4.58
CA LYS A 27 -5.77 2.34 -4.04
C LYS A 27 -4.57 2.55 -3.12
N VAL A 28 -3.71 3.53 -3.39
CA VAL A 28 -2.62 3.92 -2.48
C VAL A 28 -3.19 4.41 -1.15
N ARG A 29 -4.23 5.26 -1.16
CA ARG A 29 -4.85 5.73 0.09
C ARG A 29 -5.50 4.59 0.86
N GLU A 30 -6.24 3.72 0.18
CA GLU A 30 -6.87 2.55 0.82
C GLU A 30 -5.83 1.66 1.52
N LEU A 31 -4.72 1.36 0.85
CA LEU A 31 -3.64 0.56 1.43
C LEU A 31 -2.92 1.27 2.58
N GLN A 32 -2.74 2.60 2.49
CA GLN A 32 -2.19 3.40 3.58
C GLN A 32 -3.13 3.39 4.79
N ASP A 33 -4.43 3.59 4.58
CA ASP A 33 -5.44 3.59 5.63
C ASP A 33 -5.54 2.22 6.30
N GLU A 34 -5.53 1.13 5.53
CA GLU A 34 -5.53 -0.23 6.06
C GLU A 34 -4.28 -0.50 6.92
N ASN A 35 -3.10 -0.14 6.42
CA ASN A 35 -1.86 -0.27 7.19
C ASN A 35 -1.89 0.56 8.48
N ASN A 36 -2.35 1.82 8.40
CA ASN A 36 -2.47 2.70 9.56
C ASN A 36 -3.45 2.15 10.61
N GLN A 37 -4.57 1.56 10.18
CA GLN A 37 -5.52 0.92 11.08
C GLN A 37 -4.91 -0.29 11.80
N LEU A 38 -4.15 -1.13 11.09
CA LEU A 38 -3.49 -2.28 11.70
C LEU A 38 -2.41 -1.84 12.71
N VAL A 39 -1.59 -0.85 12.35
CA VAL A 39 -0.57 -0.29 13.25
C VAL A 39 -1.23 0.37 14.48
N GLY A 40 -2.33 1.10 14.30
CA GLY A 40 -3.10 1.68 15.41
C GLY A 40 -3.62 0.61 16.36
N ARG A 41 -4.24 -0.45 15.83
CA ARG A 41 -4.70 -1.60 16.64
C ARG A 41 -3.56 -2.29 17.38
N LYS A 42 -2.38 -2.40 16.75
CA LYS A 42 -1.18 -2.96 17.39
C LYS A 42 -0.81 -2.13 18.63
N TRP A 43 -0.71 -0.81 18.49
CA TRP A 43 -0.35 0.09 19.59
C TRP A 43 -1.40 0.07 20.72
N GLU A 44 -2.69 0.03 20.39
CA GLU A 44 -3.76 -0.10 21.40
C GLU A 44 -3.62 -1.38 22.21
N LEU A 45 -3.35 -2.52 21.55
CA LEU A 45 -3.14 -3.80 22.22
C LEU A 45 -1.88 -3.81 23.09
N GLU A 46 -0.79 -3.22 22.60
CA GLU A 46 0.46 -3.06 23.37
C GLU A 46 0.23 -2.21 24.62
N LEU A 47 -0.53 -1.12 24.50
CA LEU A 47 -0.87 -0.25 25.63
C LEU A 47 -1.74 -0.99 26.66
N GLN A 48 -2.72 -1.78 26.22
CA GLN A 48 -3.56 -2.60 27.10
C GLN A 48 -2.76 -3.71 27.82
N ILE A 49 -1.76 -4.29 27.16
CA ILE A 49 -0.86 -5.27 27.81
C ILE A 49 0.04 -4.56 28.83
N ALA A 50 0.53 -3.35 28.50
CA ALA A 50 1.41 -2.58 29.36
C ALA A 50 0.70 -1.95 30.59
N SER A 51 -0.62 -1.78 30.55
CA SER A 51 -1.39 -1.14 31.63
C SER A 51 -1.39 -1.92 32.95
N ASN A 52 -0.91 -3.18 32.96
CA ASN A 52 -0.79 -4.03 34.15
C ASN A 52 -2.11 -4.20 34.94
N ASP A 53 -3.25 -4.01 34.28
CA ASP A 53 -4.57 -4.19 34.91
C ASP A 53 -4.79 -5.68 35.23
N PRO A 54 -4.99 -6.06 36.51
CA PRO A 54 -5.16 -7.45 36.92
C PRO A 54 -6.46 -8.09 36.41
N ASN A 55 -7.43 -7.31 35.92
CA ASN A 55 -8.66 -7.83 35.33
C ASN A 55 -8.54 -8.14 33.82
N ILE A 56 -7.41 -7.79 33.20
CA ILE A 56 -7.22 -8.00 31.78
C ILE A 56 -6.65 -9.39 31.51
N ASN A 57 -7.29 -10.13 30.60
CA ASN A 57 -6.75 -11.39 30.08
C ASN A 57 -5.58 -11.10 29.12
N THR A 58 -4.39 -10.95 29.70
CA THR A 58 -3.17 -10.62 28.97
C THR A 58 -2.78 -11.68 27.93
N GLU A 59 -3.14 -12.95 28.12
CA GLU A 59 -2.85 -14.02 27.15
C GLU A 59 -3.70 -13.87 25.88
N GLU A 60 -4.98 -13.54 26.05
CA GLU A 60 -5.88 -13.27 24.91
C GLU A 60 -5.42 -12.03 24.13
N LEU A 61 -4.99 -10.97 24.82
CA LEU A 61 -4.44 -9.78 24.17
C LEU A 61 -3.16 -10.08 23.41
N ARG A 62 -2.25 -10.90 23.96
CA ARG A 62 -1.02 -11.34 23.27
C ARG A 62 -1.34 -12.14 22.01
N HIS A 63 -2.37 -13.00 22.05
CA HIS A 63 -2.82 -13.72 20.86
C HIS A 63 -3.38 -12.76 19.79
N ARG A 64 -4.20 -11.79 20.18
CA ARG A 64 -4.71 -10.75 19.28
C ARG A 64 -3.58 -9.91 18.67
N LEU A 65 -2.59 -9.53 19.47
CA LEU A 65 -1.41 -8.78 19.03
C LEU A 65 -0.65 -9.57 17.95
N LYS A 66 -0.35 -10.85 18.20
CA LYS A 66 0.32 -11.72 17.24
C LYS A 66 -0.45 -11.86 15.92
N ASN A 67 -1.78 -11.91 15.98
CA ASN A 67 -2.61 -11.96 14.77
C ASN A 67 -2.54 -10.66 13.95
N VAL A 68 -2.49 -9.50 14.63
CA VAL A 68 -2.32 -8.19 13.96
C VAL A 68 -0.93 -8.09 13.33
N GLU A 69 0.12 -8.52 14.04
CA GLU A 69 1.48 -8.56 13.49
C GLU A 69 1.57 -9.44 12.23
N GLN A 70 0.95 -10.62 12.26
CA GLN A 70 0.88 -11.48 11.08
C GLN A 70 0.11 -10.84 9.91
N GLN A 71 -0.92 -10.03 10.18
CA GLN A 71 -1.65 -9.31 9.13
C GLN A 71 -0.78 -8.22 8.51
N ILE A 72 -0.03 -7.46 9.32
CA ILE A 72 0.92 -6.45 8.84
C ILE A 72 1.99 -7.09 7.97
N ASP A 73 2.60 -8.18 8.44
CA ASP A 73 3.68 -8.88 7.72
C ASP A 73 3.18 -9.48 6.40
N ARG A 74 1.98 -10.10 6.41
CA ARG A 74 1.39 -10.70 5.20
C ARG A 74 0.89 -9.65 4.21
N GLY A 75 0.41 -8.52 4.70
CA GLY A 75 -0.14 -7.47 3.86
C GLY A 75 0.92 -6.85 2.94
N ASN A 76 2.21 -6.92 3.33
CA ASN A 76 3.33 -6.45 2.52
C ASN A 76 3.09 -5.01 1.99
N TYR A 77 2.47 -4.18 2.83
CA TYR A 77 1.93 -2.87 2.44
C TYR A 77 3.03 -1.96 1.87
N GLN A 78 4.25 -2.06 2.39
CA GLN A 78 5.38 -1.27 1.90
C GLN A 78 5.74 -1.58 0.44
N GLU A 79 5.81 -2.86 0.05
CA GLU A 79 6.12 -3.22 -1.34
C GLU A 79 4.96 -2.87 -2.26
N GLN A 80 3.71 -3.13 -1.85
CA GLN A 80 2.53 -2.79 -2.64
C GLN A 80 2.41 -1.28 -2.88
N LEU A 81 2.63 -0.46 -1.85
CA LEU A 81 2.63 0.99 -1.97
C LEU A 81 3.75 1.48 -2.89
N LYS A 82 4.97 0.93 -2.74
CA LYS A 82 6.10 1.26 -3.61
C LYS A 82 5.81 0.94 -5.08
N GLU A 83 5.19 -0.21 -5.36
CA GLU A 83 4.83 -0.60 -6.72
C GLU A 83 3.79 0.35 -7.32
N LEU A 84 2.73 0.68 -6.58
CA LEU A 84 1.69 1.60 -7.05
C LEU A 84 2.22 3.01 -7.28
N LEU A 85 3.06 3.52 -6.39
CA LEU A 85 3.69 4.84 -6.53
C LEU A 85 4.63 4.90 -7.73
N THR A 86 5.36 3.83 -8.00
CA THR A 86 6.20 3.71 -9.19
C THR A 86 5.34 3.76 -10.45
N LYS A 87 4.24 3.01 -10.50
CA LYS A 87 3.29 3.05 -11.63
C LYS A 87 2.69 4.43 -11.84
N ILE A 88 2.27 5.13 -10.79
CA ILE A 88 1.75 6.50 -10.90
C ILE A 88 2.83 7.42 -11.46
N ARG A 89 4.05 7.36 -10.94
CA ARG A 89 5.18 8.16 -11.41
C ARG A 89 5.47 7.93 -12.89
N ASP A 90 5.54 6.68 -13.32
CA ASP A 90 5.81 6.33 -14.72
C ASP A 90 4.71 6.88 -15.64
N MET A 91 3.44 6.76 -15.24
CA MET A 91 2.33 7.34 -16.00
C MET A 91 2.35 8.87 -16.05
N GLU A 92 2.71 9.55 -14.95
CA GLU A 92 2.84 11.01 -14.93
C GLU A 92 3.96 11.48 -15.89
N ILE A 93 5.10 10.78 -15.89
CA ILE A 93 6.23 11.06 -16.79
C ILE A 93 5.84 10.79 -18.24
N GLU A 94 5.17 9.67 -18.54
CA GLU A 94 4.67 9.36 -19.88
C GLU A 94 3.70 10.42 -20.40
N ARG A 95 2.85 10.98 -19.53
CA ARG A 95 1.81 11.94 -19.92
C ARG A 95 2.31 13.38 -20.00
N THR A 96 3.16 13.82 -19.06
CA THR A 96 3.51 15.24 -18.87
C THR A 96 5.01 15.52 -18.86
N GLY A 97 5.85 14.48 -18.96
CA GLY A 97 7.30 14.56 -18.85
C GLY A 97 7.82 14.81 -17.43
N HIS A 98 6.93 14.94 -16.44
CA HIS A 98 7.24 15.29 -15.05
C HIS A 98 6.41 14.42 -14.09
N SER A 99 6.95 14.11 -12.92
CA SER A 99 6.20 13.44 -11.85
C SER A 99 6.00 14.36 -10.66
N LYS A 100 4.83 14.26 -10.01
CA LYS A 100 4.53 14.95 -8.74
C LYS A 100 4.90 14.10 -7.53
N ILE A 101 5.36 12.85 -7.74
CA ILE A 101 5.83 11.95 -6.69
C ILE A 101 7.33 12.22 -6.45
N ASN A 102 7.62 13.21 -5.62
CA ASN A 102 8.98 13.58 -5.18
C ASN A 102 9.11 13.46 -3.65
N SER A 103 10.33 13.62 -3.11
CA SER A 103 10.58 13.67 -1.66
C SER A 103 9.77 14.81 -1.01
N GLY A 104 8.74 14.46 -0.24
CA GLY A 104 7.81 15.42 0.38
C GLY A 104 6.37 15.33 -0.13
N SER A 105 6.06 14.37 -1.01
CA SER A 105 4.69 14.02 -1.33
C SER A 105 4.01 13.39 -0.11
N PRO A 106 2.70 13.60 0.15
CA PRO A 106 1.97 12.89 1.22
C PRO A 106 1.96 11.36 1.02
N TYR A 107 2.46 10.90 -0.13
CA TYR A 107 2.59 9.50 -0.48
C TYR A 107 4.03 8.95 -0.32
N THR A 108 5.01 9.75 0.10
CA THR A 108 6.35 9.21 0.46
C THR A 108 6.30 8.60 1.87
N ILE A 109 6.66 7.32 1.96
CA ILE A 109 6.81 6.53 3.20
C ILE A 109 8.28 6.57 3.62
#